data_AF-A0A450WDR9-F1
#
_entry.id   AF-A0A450WDR9-F1
#
_cell.length_a   1.000
_cell.length_b   1.000
_cell.length_c   1.000
_cell.angle_alpha   90.00
_cell.angle_beta   90.00
_cell.angle_gamma   90.00
#
_symmetry.space_group_name_H-M   'P 1'
#
loop_
_entity.id
_entity.type
_entity.pdbx_description
1 polymer ?
#
loop_
_entity_poly.entity_id
_entity_poly.type
_entity_poly.pdbx_seq_one_letter_code
_entity_poly.pdbx_strand_id
1 'polypeptide(L)'
;MSNMDEVLWSLEAFQRVLDTFTDELRISFKELSQSHGNVAPYWDDIMGREYYKHWHLLEKEMRRYHDVVLPGHLEDMQQKIRHVHAYLHG
;
A
#
# COMPACT_ATOMS: atom_id res chain seq x y z
N MET A 1 30.44 -0.29 -13.82
CA MET A 1 28.98 -0.37 -13.95
C MET A 1 28.51 0.96 -14.49
N SER A 2 27.62 0.95 -15.49
CA SER A 2 27.02 2.20 -15.99
C SER A 2 26.10 2.77 -14.92
N ASN A 3 26.02 4.09 -14.81
CA ASN A 3 25.04 4.78 -13.95
C ASN A 3 23.60 4.22 -14.17
N MET A 4 23.29 3.78 -15.39
CA MET A 4 21.98 3.20 -15.70
C MET A 4 21.77 1.78 -15.14
N ASP A 5 22.83 0.97 -14.96
CA ASP A 5 22.72 -0.34 -14.28
C ASP A 5 22.39 -0.15 -12.79
N GLU A 6 22.99 0.88 -12.17
CA GLU A 6 22.71 1.25 -10.77
C GLU A 6 21.27 1.75 -10.60
N VAL A 7 20.75 2.50 -11.59
CA VAL A 7 19.35 2.93 -11.63
C VAL A 7 18.41 1.72 -11.75
N LEU A 8 18.70 0.76 -12.64
CA LEU A 8 17.89 -0.45 -12.78
C LEU A 8 17.85 -1.23 -11.47
N TRP A 9 19.01 -1.47 -10.86
CA TRP A 9 19.10 -2.17 -9.57
C TRP A 9 18.31 -1.45 -8.47
N SER A 10 18.39 -0.12 -8.42
CA SER A 10 17.66 0.70 -7.45
C SER A 10 16.15 0.62 -7.66
N LEU A 11 15.68 0.64 -8.90
CA LEU A 11 14.25 0.50 -9.23
C LEU A 11 13.71 -0.88 -8.84
N GLU A 12 14.45 -1.94 -9.14
CA GLU A 12 14.06 -3.31 -8.73
C GLU A 12 14.07 -3.48 -7.20
N ALA A 13 15.05 -2.89 -6.52
CA ALA A 13 15.09 -2.89 -5.06
C ALA A 13 13.88 -2.14 -4.48
N PHE A 14 13.56 -0.97 -5.05
CA PHE A 14 12.39 -0.19 -4.64
C PHE A 14 11.08 -0.96 -4.87
N GLN A 15 10.92 -1.63 -6.03
CA GLN A 15 9.74 -2.45 -6.31
C GLN A 15 9.54 -3.53 -5.24
N ARG A 16 10.60 -4.27 -4.86
CA ARG A 16 10.52 -5.30 -3.80
C ARG A 16 10.10 -4.73 -2.45
N VAL A 17 10.61 -3.55 -2.09
CA VAL A 17 10.23 -2.86 -0.85
C VAL A 17 8.77 -2.41 -0.91
N LEU A 18 8.33 -1.88 -2.05
CA LEU A 18 6.94 -1.44 -2.26
C LEU A 18 5.96 -2.62 -2.17
N ASP A 19 6.29 -3.77 -2.76
CA ASP A 19 5.49 -4.99 -2.68
C ASP A 19 5.36 -5.45 -1.21
N THR A 20 6.47 -5.47 -0.49
CA THR A 20 6.52 -5.87 0.93
C THR A 20 5.68 -4.92 1.79
N PHE A 21 5.89 -3.61 1.66
CA PHE A 21 5.13 -2.58 2.37
C PHE A 21 3.63 -2.72 2.13
N THR A 22 3.26 -2.99 0.88
CA THR A 22 1.86 -3.15 0.48
C THR A 22 1.22 -4.35 1.15
N ASP A 23 1.92 -5.49 1.19
CA ASP A 23 1.43 -6.69 1.86
C ASP A 23 1.30 -6.49 3.37
N GLU A 24 2.30 -5.88 4.01
CA GLU A 24 2.27 -5.55 5.43
C GLU A 24 1.09 -4.62 5.76
N LEU A 25 0.90 -3.57 4.97
CA LEU A 25 -0.21 -2.63 5.15
C LEU A 25 -1.57 -3.33 5.04
N ARG A 26 -1.73 -4.25 4.09
CA ARG A 26 -2.94 -5.06 3.92
C ARG A 26 -3.19 -5.96 5.14
N ILE A 27 -2.15 -6.61 5.65
CA ILE A 27 -2.23 -7.48 6.84
C ILE A 27 -2.61 -6.65 8.06
N SER A 28 -1.89 -5.57 8.34
CA SER A 28 -2.16 -4.70 9.49
C SER A 28 -3.58 -4.13 9.45
N PHE A 29 -4.06 -3.71 8.28
CA PHE A 29 -5.42 -3.18 8.16
C PHE A 29 -6.50 -4.26 8.37
N LYS A 30 -6.24 -5.49 7.92
CA LYS A 30 -7.13 -6.64 8.18
C LYS A 30 -7.22 -6.95 9.68
N GLU A 31 -6.08 -7.01 10.37
CA GLU A 31 -6.02 -7.25 11.82
C GLU A 31 -6.72 -6.14 12.60
N LEU A 32 -6.48 -4.88 12.22
CA LEU A 32 -7.14 -3.74 12.81
C LEU A 32 -8.66 -3.79 12.60
N SER A 33 -9.12 -4.17 11.41
CA SER A 33 -10.55 -4.32 11.09
C SER A 33 -11.23 -5.43 11.91
N GLN A 34 -10.52 -6.54 12.14
CA GLN A 34 -11.01 -7.61 13.01
C GLN A 34 -11.10 -7.14 14.46
N SER A 35 -10.07 -6.46 14.97
CA SER A 35 -10.08 -5.88 16.32
C SER A 35 -11.22 -4.88 16.50
N HIS A 36 -11.41 -3.98 15.52
CA HIS A 36 -12.55 -3.07 15.47
C HIS A 36 -13.87 -3.84 15.56
N GLY A 37 -14.10 -4.83 14.68
CA GLY A 37 -15.34 -5.61 14.67
C GLY A 37 -15.63 -6.36 15.98
N ASN A 38 -14.60 -6.72 16.75
CA ASN A 38 -14.76 -7.37 18.04
C ASN A 38 -15.13 -6.40 19.16
N VAL A 39 -14.62 -5.16 19.13
CA VAL A 39 -14.82 -4.17 20.20
C VAL A 39 -16.02 -3.27 19.94
N ALA A 40 -16.22 -2.88 18.67
CA ALA A 40 -17.24 -1.96 18.20
C ALA A 40 -18.65 -2.24 18.80
N PRO A 41 -19.19 -3.47 18.76
CA PRO A 41 -20.54 -3.75 19.24
C PRO A 41 -20.76 -3.44 20.73
N TYR A 42 -19.69 -3.38 21.52
CA TYR A 42 -19.75 -3.17 22.96
C TYR A 42 -19.41 -1.72 23.36
N TRP A 43 -19.06 -0.87 22.40
CA TRP A 43 -18.56 0.48 22.65
C TRP A 43 -19.52 1.57 22.16
N ASP A 44 -20.59 1.82 22.93
CA ASP A 44 -21.68 2.77 22.61
C ASP A 44 -21.68 4.05 23.48
N ASP A 45 -20.51 4.45 23.97
CA ASP A 45 -20.35 5.73 24.66
C ASP A 45 -20.04 6.89 23.67
N ILE A 46 -19.87 8.09 24.22
CA ILE A 46 -19.52 9.29 23.42
C ILE A 46 -18.17 9.10 22.72
N MET A 47 -17.21 8.41 23.35
CA MET A 47 -15.88 8.18 22.78
C MET A 47 -15.94 7.18 21.62
N GLY A 48 -16.75 6.13 21.75
CA GLY A 48 -17.03 5.17 20.68
C GLY A 48 -17.58 5.88 19.45
N ARG A 49 -18.55 6.78 19.61
CA ARG A 49 -19.13 7.57 18.51
C ARG A 49 -18.10 8.46 17.79
N GLU A 50 -17.21 9.14 18.51
CA GLU A 50 -16.13 9.91 17.87
C GLU A 50 -15.12 8.99 17.18
N TYR A 51 -14.76 7.87 17.81
CA TYR A 51 -13.90 6.85 17.21
C TYR A 51 -14.49 6.30 15.90
N TYR A 52 -15.80 6.03 15.82
CA TYR A 52 -16.46 5.55 14.60
C TYR A 52 -16.33 6.51 13.42
N LYS A 53 -16.39 7.83 13.67
CA LYS A 53 -16.18 8.81 12.58
C LYS A 53 -14.78 8.69 11.98
N HIS A 54 -13.77 8.53 12.83
CA HIS A 54 -12.39 8.33 12.38
C HIS A 54 -12.20 6.96 11.73
N TRP A 55 -12.84 5.92 12.26
CA TRP A 55 -12.82 4.58 11.70
C TRP A 55 -13.35 4.54 10.26
N HIS A 56 -14.53 5.10 10.01
CA HIS A 56 -15.12 5.10 8.67
C HIS A 56 -14.29 5.87 7.66
N LEU A 57 -13.67 6.97 8.08
CA LEU A 57 -12.75 7.71 7.21
C LEU A 57 -11.52 6.86 6.87
N LEU A 58 -10.87 6.27 7.88
CA LEU A 58 -9.71 5.40 7.68
C LEU A 58 -10.06 4.23 6.75
N GLU A 59 -11.18 3.56 7.01
CA GLU A 59 -11.61 2.40 6.22
C GLU A 59 -11.86 2.77 4.75
N LYS A 60 -12.49 3.92 4.50
CA LYS A 60 -12.71 4.43 3.15
C LYS A 60 -11.39 4.74 2.44
N GLU A 61 -10.46 5.43 3.11
CA GLU A 61 -9.17 5.78 2.51
C GLU A 61 -8.30 4.55 2.27
N MET A 62 -8.34 3.55 3.16
CA MET A 62 -7.61 2.29 2.99
C MET A 62 -8.14 1.47 1.82
N ARG A 63 -9.47 1.38 1.65
CA ARG A 63 -10.06 0.75 0.45
C ARG A 63 -9.67 1.50 -0.81
N ARG A 64 -9.78 2.83 -0.81
CA ARG A 64 -9.38 3.66 -1.95
C ARG A 64 -7.90 3.45 -2.30
N TYR A 65 -7.02 3.45 -1.31
CA TYR A 65 -5.60 3.24 -1.52
C TYR A 65 -5.34 1.89 -2.19
N HIS A 66 -5.91 0.83 -1.63
CA HIS A 66 -5.72 -0.53 -2.13
C HIS A 66 -6.32 -0.76 -3.53
N ASP A 67 -7.53 -0.27 -3.78
CA ASP A 67 -8.29 -0.61 -4.99
C ASP A 67 -7.99 0.32 -6.16
N VAL A 68 -7.55 1.56 -5.89
CA VAL A 68 -7.38 2.60 -6.93
C VAL A 68 -5.95 3.08 -7.03
N VAL A 69 -5.30 3.40 -5.91
CA VAL A 69 -4.01 4.10 -5.92
C VAL A 69 -2.85 3.13 -6.13
N LEU A 70 -2.87 2.02 -5.40
CA LEU A 70 -1.81 1.02 -5.41
C LEU A 70 -1.60 0.37 -6.79
N PRO A 71 -2.64 -0.10 -7.52
CA PRO A 71 -2.44 -0.73 -8.81
C PRO A 71 -1.75 0.19 -9.82
N GLY A 72 -2.13 1.48 -9.84
CA GLY A 72 -1.49 2.47 -10.70
C GLY A 72 -0.02 2.69 -10.38
N HIS A 73 0.34 2.77 -9.10
CA HIS A 73 1.74 2.92 -8.71
C HIS A 73 2.60 1.69 -9.05
N LEU A 74 2.05 0.49 -8.88
CA LEU A 74 2.75 -0.74 -9.27
C LEU A 74 2.94 -0.81 -10.79
N GLU A 75 1.92 -0.47 -11.57
CA GLU A 75 2.01 -0.43 -13.02
C GLU A 75 3.05 0.59 -13.51
N ASP A 76 3.02 1.81 -12.97
CA ASP A 76 3.98 2.87 -13.27
C ASP A 76 5.42 2.42 -12.99
N MET A 77 5.66 1.74 -11.86
CA MET A 77 6.98 1.28 -11.47
C MET A 77 7.48 0.16 -12.39
N GLN A 78 6.62 -0.83 -12.66
CA GLN A 78 6.94 -1.90 -13.60
C GLN A 78 7.21 -1.38 -15.01
N GLN A 79 6.48 -0.36 -15.45
CA GLN A 79 6.71 0.28 -16.74
C GLN A 79 8.09 0.95 -16.80
N LYS A 80 8.49 1.67 -15.74
CA LYS A 80 9.83 2.28 -15.64
C LYS A 80 10.94 1.23 -15.68
N ILE A 81 10.80 0.13 -14.92
CA ILE A 81 11.76 -0.98 -14.94
C ILE A 81 11.88 -1.56 -16.35
N ARG A 82 10.75 -1.84 -17.02
CA ARG A 82 10.75 -2.36 -18.41
C ARG A 82 11.48 -1.41 -19.37
N HIS A 83 11.24 -0.10 -19.27
CA HIS A 83 11.90 0.88 -20.14
C HIS A 83 13.42 0.95 -19.90
N VAL A 84 13.87 0.96 -18.66
CA VAL A 84 15.30 0.98 -18.33
C VAL A 84 15.97 -0.32 -18.78
N HIS A 85 15.32 -1.46 -18.55
CA HIS A 85 15.80 -2.76 -18.98
C HIS A 85 15.94 -2.85 -20.51
N ALA A 86 14.92 -2.42 -21.26
CA ALA A 86 14.99 -2.37 -22.73
C ALA A 86 16.10 -1.44 -23.22
N TYR A 87 16.28 -0.28 -22.59
CA TYR A 87 17.37 0.64 -22.92
C TYR A 87 18.76 0.01 -22.73
N LEU A 88 18.95 -0.81 -21.69
CA LEU A 88 20.24 -1.45 -21.37
C LEU A 88 20.52 -2.71 -22.20
N HIS A 89 19.47 -3.45 -22.60
CA HIS A 89 19.63 -4.80 -23.16
C HIS A 89 19.06 -5.00 -24.57
N GLY A 90 18.35 -4.00 -25.13
CA GLY A 90 17.73 -4.07 -26.47
C GLY A 90 16.32 -4.62 -26.41
#